data_AF-A0AAE4TJ11-F1
#
_entry.id   AF-A0AAE4TJ11-F1
#
_cell.length_a   1.000
_cell.length_b   1.000
_cell.length_c   1.000
_cell.angle_alpha   90.00
_cell.angle_beta   90.00
_cell.angle_gamma   90.00
#
_symmetry.space_group_name_H-M   'P 1'
#
loop_
_entity.id
_entity.type
_entity.pdbx_description
1 polymer ?
#
loop_
_entity_poly.entity_id
_entity_poly.type
_entity_poly.pdbx_seq_one_letter_code
_entity_poly.pdbx_strand_id
1 'polypeptide(L)'
;MIKNIKLEKQENQNLNETFEKININNTIKSLDEYIACLDSFYTTYTSDSKSSFIRYYQNFIPDANDEENRKFINKALLIANYDENSLNGDNVILFSSPMIVSELNCTDIPNDEKTSLVRLITFTGSDKKITTKRTLIKKGTFDVPITKYEVHDVVLGFILPRKCNFHSIKLVSFDRLHTDHNQLERTQKALQKANDVSLIEKHNITEKLNNINSVINLGFEKFNLIEKDIQLLEQQKSHTENSLENNKKSLNQLSYDLEASNKTYEKIQNDILNLTNKLHNLQQQVDVESEKYKREKEKLTNVMNESLNANESLTLIYKELKDANREKNLTTLDMVGHSNETSKQLRPYILLTILAFAGLAWMAQYIYINGENFASLIPLLANVSTLDIFISRLPLVTATILIIGGLSGVLIYLVKHIVSLNTEKMTMLKAAILAEQITNSLDCKAMSEQEILEFKRDTKIKLIMQVFTKNDTELNKDNNLIIEALKALKALFPKSIQRTKPLIIV
;
A
#
# COMPACT_ATOMS: atom_id res chain seq x y z
N MET A 1 24.68 8.84 -17.12
CA MET A 1 25.76 8.62 -18.11
C MET A 1 27.10 8.29 -17.45
N ILE A 2 27.80 9.22 -16.76
CA ILE A 2 29.12 8.95 -16.13
C ILE A 2 29.11 7.75 -15.17
N LYS A 3 28.02 7.54 -14.41
CA LYS A 3 27.87 6.38 -13.51
C LYS A 3 27.80 5.03 -14.26
N ASN A 4 27.22 4.99 -15.45
CA ASN A 4 27.07 3.75 -16.25
C ASN A 4 28.42 3.34 -16.87
N ILE A 5 29.22 4.31 -17.35
CA ILE A 5 30.55 4.06 -17.94
C ILE A 5 31.52 3.41 -16.93
N LYS A 6 31.34 3.68 -15.62
CA LYS A 6 32.09 2.98 -14.57
C LYS A 6 31.64 1.53 -14.36
N LEU A 7 30.34 1.24 -14.50
CA LEU A 7 29.77 -0.10 -14.33
C LEU A 7 30.18 -1.05 -15.46
N GLU A 8 30.14 -0.60 -16.72
CA GLU A 8 30.59 -1.41 -17.88
C GLU A 8 32.08 -1.78 -17.79
N LYS A 9 32.93 -0.88 -17.28
CA LYS A 9 34.37 -1.18 -17.09
C LYS A 9 34.67 -2.21 -16.01
N GLN A 10 33.75 -2.47 -15.07
CA GLN A 10 33.91 -3.51 -14.05
C GLN A 10 33.24 -4.84 -14.41
N GLU A 11 32.32 -4.89 -15.38
CA GLU A 11 31.78 -6.16 -15.90
C GLU A 11 32.84 -7.04 -16.57
N ASN A 12 33.94 -6.45 -17.03
CA ASN A 12 35.09 -7.17 -17.59
C ASN A 12 36.12 -7.61 -16.54
N GLN A 13 35.87 -7.48 -15.23
CA GLN A 13 36.69 -8.20 -14.25
C GLN A 13 36.37 -9.70 -14.36
N ASN A 14 37.32 -10.45 -14.90
CA ASN A 14 37.18 -11.87 -15.15
C ASN A 14 37.01 -12.62 -13.82
N LEU A 15 35.76 -12.97 -13.49
CA LEU A 15 35.42 -13.69 -12.26
C LEU A 15 36.25 -14.97 -12.12
N ASN A 16 36.55 -15.65 -13.23
CA ASN A 16 37.37 -16.87 -13.22
C ASN A 16 38.79 -16.62 -12.70
N GLU A 17 39.39 -15.47 -13.01
CA GLU A 17 40.72 -15.05 -12.53
C GLU A 17 40.68 -14.72 -11.02
N THR A 18 39.58 -14.11 -10.57
CA THR A 18 39.35 -13.85 -9.14
C THR A 18 39.18 -15.16 -8.37
N PHE A 19 38.48 -16.14 -8.94
CA PHE A 19 38.28 -17.49 -8.38
C PHE A 19 39.38 -18.50 -8.71
N GLU A 20 40.48 -18.10 -9.38
CA GLU A 20 41.60 -19.02 -9.60
C GLU A 20 42.14 -19.55 -8.27
N LYS A 21 42.37 -20.86 -8.23
CA LYS A 21 42.71 -21.62 -7.02
C LYS A 21 43.89 -21.00 -6.30
N ILE A 22 43.70 -20.72 -5.01
CA ILE A 22 44.77 -20.35 -4.08
C ILE A 22 45.85 -21.43 -4.15
N ASN A 23 47.11 -21.05 -4.42
CA ASN A 23 48.19 -22.00 -4.69
C ASN A 23 48.86 -22.49 -3.39
N ILE A 24 48.12 -23.30 -2.63
CA ILE A 24 48.56 -23.85 -1.33
C ILE A 24 49.84 -24.72 -1.47
N ASN A 25 50.19 -25.16 -2.68
CA ASN A 25 51.38 -25.98 -2.94
C ASN A 25 52.68 -25.31 -2.48
N ASN A 26 52.78 -23.99 -2.56
CA ASN A 26 53.96 -23.24 -2.09
C ASN A 26 54.09 -23.34 -0.56
N THR A 27 52.99 -23.17 0.17
CA THR A 27 52.93 -23.33 1.63
C THR A 27 53.28 -24.76 2.03
N ILE A 28 52.66 -25.77 1.41
CA ILE A 28 52.94 -27.19 1.67
C ILE A 28 54.42 -27.48 1.46
N LYS A 29 54.98 -27.11 0.31
CA LYS A 29 56.40 -27.32 -0.01
C LYS A 29 57.34 -26.66 1.01
N SER A 30 57.01 -25.46 1.50
CA SER A 30 57.81 -24.77 2.52
C SER A 30 57.72 -25.44 3.90
N LEU A 31 56.56 -26.02 4.24
CA LEU A 31 56.36 -26.79 5.47
C LEU A 31 57.07 -28.15 5.40
N ASP A 32 57.00 -28.84 4.25
CA ASP A 32 57.71 -30.09 3.99
C ASP A 32 59.24 -29.89 4.06
N GLU A 33 59.75 -28.77 3.55
CA GLU A 33 61.17 -28.37 3.64
C GLU A 33 61.61 -28.15 5.10
N TYR A 34 60.76 -27.53 5.92
CA TYR A 34 60.98 -27.38 7.36
C TYR A 34 60.92 -28.72 8.10
N ILE A 35 59.93 -29.56 7.82
CA ILE A 35 59.80 -30.90 8.40
C ILE A 35 61.02 -31.76 8.03
N ALA A 36 61.49 -31.71 6.77
CA ALA A 36 62.68 -32.42 6.33
C ALA A 36 63.97 -31.92 7.03
N CYS A 37 64.07 -30.61 7.32
CA CYS A 37 65.16 -30.08 8.13
C CYS A 37 65.10 -30.61 9.57
N LEU A 38 63.92 -30.60 10.22
CA LEU A 38 63.73 -31.20 11.55
C LEU A 38 64.07 -32.70 11.57
N ASP A 39 63.59 -33.45 10.58
CA ASP A 39 63.83 -34.89 10.47
C ASP A 39 65.31 -35.22 10.29
N SER A 40 66.09 -34.33 9.64
CA SER A 40 67.52 -34.53 9.41
C SER A 40 68.36 -34.53 10.69
N PHE A 41 67.89 -33.98 11.81
CA PHE A 41 68.58 -34.09 13.10
C PHE A 41 68.56 -35.52 13.66
N TYR A 42 67.55 -36.32 13.28
CA TYR A 42 67.37 -37.66 13.81
C TYR A 42 68.24 -38.66 13.06
N THR A 43 68.96 -39.49 13.81
CA THR A 43 69.69 -40.64 13.27
C THR A 43 68.89 -41.91 13.51
N THR A 44 68.76 -42.74 12.48
CA THR A 44 68.15 -44.07 12.61
C THR A 44 69.22 -45.10 12.96
N TYR A 45 69.06 -45.76 14.11
CA TYR A 45 69.90 -46.88 14.55
C TYR A 45 69.13 -48.19 14.37
N THR A 46 69.78 -49.24 13.87
CA THR A 46 69.22 -50.60 13.75
C THR A 46 69.62 -51.48 14.94
N SER A 47 69.02 -52.67 15.06
CA SER A 47 69.45 -53.73 16.01
C SER A 47 70.97 -53.99 15.99
N ASP A 48 71.57 -53.94 14.80
CA ASP A 48 72.94 -54.36 14.56
C ASP A 48 73.94 -53.19 14.74
N SER A 49 73.43 -51.98 14.98
CA SER A 49 74.22 -50.76 15.12
C SER A 49 74.93 -50.71 16.47
N LYS A 50 76.16 -51.23 16.53
CA LYS A 50 77.07 -51.11 17.69
C LYS A 50 77.50 -49.66 17.92
N SER A 51 76.63 -48.88 18.55
CA SER A 51 76.84 -47.47 18.90
C SER A 51 77.14 -47.33 20.40
N SER A 52 78.05 -46.44 20.79
CA SER A 52 78.34 -46.13 22.20
C SER A 52 77.17 -45.47 22.96
N PHE A 53 76.10 -45.09 22.25
CA PHE A 53 74.96 -44.35 22.78
C PHE A 53 73.71 -45.20 23.00
N ILE A 54 73.63 -46.39 22.40
CA ILE A 54 72.48 -47.29 22.45
C ILE A 54 72.95 -48.74 22.60
N ARG A 55 72.31 -49.47 23.51
CA ARG A 55 72.46 -50.92 23.65
C ARG A 55 71.06 -51.56 23.65
N TYR A 56 70.89 -52.63 22.87
CA TYR A 56 69.70 -53.47 22.89
C TYR A 56 70.05 -54.81 23.56
N TYR A 57 69.26 -55.19 24.56
CA TYR A 57 69.39 -56.41 25.31
C TYR A 57 68.13 -57.26 25.10
N GLN A 58 68.27 -58.36 24.37
CA GLN A 58 67.24 -59.40 24.31
C GLN A 58 67.34 -60.24 25.57
N ASN A 59 66.25 -60.36 26.34
CA ASN A 59 66.24 -60.98 27.67
C ASN A 59 67.35 -60.39 28.59
N PHE A 60 67.16 -59.14 29.01
CA PHE A 60 68.08 -58.37 29.85
C PHE A 60 68.41 -59.12 31.15
N ILE A 61 69.68 -59.44 31.37
CA ILE A 61 70.20 -60.00 32.63
C ILE A 61 71.35 -59.09 33.07
N PRO A 62 71.31 -58.52 34.29
CA PRO A 62 72.31 -57.53 34.71
C PRO A 62 73.71 -58.13 34.92
N ASP A 63 73.80 -59.26 35.62
CA ASP A 63 75.08 -59.86 36.02
C ASP A 63 75.82 -60.59 34.89
N ALA A 64 75.12 -61.01 33.84
CA ALA A 64 75.66 -61.88 32.78
C ALA A 64 76.58 -61.16 31.77
N ASN A 65 76.69 -59.83 31.87
CA ASN A 65 77.39 -59.02 30.87
C ASN A 65 78.85 -58.72 31.26
N ASP A 66 79.65 -58.39 30.25
CA ASP A 66 81.01 -57.87 30.42
C ASP A 66 81.07 -56.56 31.24
N GLU A 67 82.26 -56.22 31.70
CA GLU A 67 82.49 -55.04 32.55
C GLU A 67 82.13 -53.72 31.85
N GLU A 68 82.22 -53.67 30.51
CA GLU A 68 81.85 -52.50 29.71
C GLU A 68 80.33 -52.29 29.70
N ASN A 69 79.56 -53.35 29.42
CA ASN A 69 78.10 -53.30 29.46
C ASN A 69 77.60 -53.03 30.88
N ARG A 70 78.21 -53.59 31.93
CA ARG A 70 77.84 -53.26 33.31
C ARG A 70 78.06 -51.76 33.61
N LYS A 71 79.16 -51.16 33.15
CA LYS A 71 79.39 -49.70 33.25
C LYS A 71 78.36 -48.90 32.45
N PHE A 72 77.96 -49.36 31.27
CA PHE A 72 76.92 -48.74 30.45
C PHE A 72 75.55 -48.79 31.14
N ILE A 73 75.12 -49.96 31.61
CA ILE A 73 73.84 -50.20 32.29
C ILE A 73 73.75 -49.34 33.55
N ASN A 74 74.78 -49.38 34.41
CA ASN A 74 74.84 -48.55 35.62
C ASN A 74 74.72 -47.07 35.29
N LYS A 75 75.40 -46.58 34.24
CA LYS A 75 75.30 -45.17 33.81
C LYS A 75 73.91 -44.81 33.28
N ALA A 76 73.29 -45.69 32.48
CA ALA A 76 71.98 -45.46 31.88
C ALA A 76 70.85 -45.46 32.93
N LEU A 77 70.92 -46.36 33.91
CA LEU A 77 69.90 -46.53 34.94
C LEU A 77 70.09 -45.63 36.18
N LEU A 78 71.27 -45.06 36.41
CA LEU A 78 71.56 -44.16 37.55
C LEU A 78 70.54 -43.01 37.71
N ILE A 79 69.99 -42.52 36.59
CA ILE A 79 69.03 -41.42 36.53
C ILE A 79 67.66 -41.85 35.98
N ALA A 80 67.38 -43.16 35.93
CA ALA A 80 66.11 -43.71 35.48
C ALA A 80 65.07 -43.82 36.60
N ASN A 81 63.81 -44.08 36.23
CA ASN A 81 62.71 -44.43 37.15
C ASN A 81 62.43 -45.95 37.23
N TYR A 82 63.43 -46.78 36.89
CA TYR A 82 63.38 -48.24 36.98
C TYR A 82 64.65 -48.78 37.63
N ASP A 83 64.47 -49.67 38.61
CA ASP A 83 65.57 -50.45 39.19
C ASP A 83 66.03 -51.53 38.22
N GLU A 84 67.33 -51.82 38.19
CA GLU A 84 67.95 -52.85 37.34
C GLU A 84 67.26 -54.22 37.47
N ASN A 85 66.94 -54.64 38.70
CA ASN A 85 66.22 -55.89 38.97
C ASN A 85 64.80 -55.94 38.37
N SER A 86 64.15 -54.79 38.16
CA SER A 86 62.80 -54.72 37.59
C SER A 86 62.75 -54.94 36.07
N LEU A 87 63.91 -54.96 35.42
CA LEU A 87 64.09 -55.16 33.98
C LEU A 87 64.49 -56.60 33.63
N ASN A 88 64.77 -57.45 34.63
CA ASN A 88 65.33 -58.78 34.44
C ASN A 88 64.38 -59.70 33.63
N GLY A 89 64.89 -60.22 32.51
CA GLY A 89 64.17 -61.11 31.58
C GLY A 89 63.24 -60.42 30.58
N ASP A 90 63.20 -59.09 30.53
CA ASP A 90 62.46 -58.34 29.50
C ASP A 90 63.40 -57.90 28.35
N ASN A 91 62.84 -57.52 27.20
CA ASN A 91 63.60 -56.98 26.07
C ASN A 91 63.78 -55.47 26.27
N VAL A 92 65.02 -54.99 26.40
CA VAL A 92 65.29 -53.61 26.83
C VAL A 92 66.22 -52.89 25.86
N ILE A 93 65.87 -51.65 25.50
CA ILE A 93 66.77 -50.70 24.85
C ILE A 93 67.20 -49.68 25.89
N LEU A 94 68.50 -49.45 26.07
CA LEU A 94 69.04 -48.44 26.99
C LEU A 94 69.93 -47.43 26.25
N PHE A 95 69.89 -46.17 26.69
CA PHE A 95 70.71 -45.08 26.17
C PHE A 95 71.72 -44.60 27.23
N SER A 96 72.93 -44.21 26.80
CA SER A 96 73.98 -43.73 27.72
C SER A 96 73.74 -42.32 28.27
N SER A 97 72.77 -41.61 27.70
CA SER A 97 72.30 -40.28 28.06
C SER A 97 70.86 -40.12 27.55
N PRO A 98 70.12 -39.09 28.00
CA PRO A 98 68.75 -38.86 27.53
C PRO A 98 68.68 -38.58 26.02
N MET A 99 67.77 -39.26 25.33
CA MET A 99 67.54 -39.12 23.90
C MET A 99 66.12 -38.63 23.63
N ILE A 100 65.98 -37.74 22.65
CA ILE A 100 64.68 -37.43 22.05
C ILE A 100 64.40 -38.49 20.99
N VAL A 101 63.33 -39.25 21.15
CA VAL A 101 62.98 -40.34 20.23
C VAL A 101 61.73 -39.96 19.45
N SER A 102 61.84 -39.98 18.13
CA SER A 102 60.71 -39.74 17.23
C SER A 102 59.94 -41.04 16.98
N GLU A 103 60.64 -42.09 16.54
CA GLU A 103 60.03 -43.34 16.05
C GLU A 103 60.76 -44.56 16.59
N LEU A 104 60.00 -45.59 16.99
CA LEU A 104 60.52 -46.92 17.34
C LEU A 104 59.86 -47.97 16.44
N ASN A 105 60.67 -48.70 15.68
CA ASN A 105 60.25 -49.74 14.75
C ASN A 105 60.61 -51.12 15.29
N CYS A 106 59.64 -52.02 15.26
CA CYS A 106 59.72 -53.34 15.87
C CYS A 106 58.93 -54.38 15.06
N THR A 107 59.36 -55.64 15.08
CA THR A 107 58.68 -56.78 14.42
C THR A 107 58.11 -57.75 15.45
N ASP A 108 57.27 -58.67 14.98
CA ASP A 108 56.73 -59.81 15.77
C ASP A 108 55.88 -59.39 16.98
N ILE A 109 55.28 -58.20 16.91
CA ILE A 109 54.46 -57.64 17.98
C ILE A 109 53.10 -58.34 18.02
N PRO A 110 52.61 -58.75 19.21
CA PRO A 110 51.25 -59.23 19.38
C PRO A 110 50.19 -58.23 18.85
N ASN A 111 49.15 -58.75 18.21
CA ASN A 111 48.02 -57.94 17.79
C ASN A 111 47.20 -57.40 18.98
N ASP A 112 47.18 -58.12 20.11
CA ASP A 112 46.50 -57.69 21.34
C ASP A 112 47.10 -56.39 21.90
N GLU A 113 46.22 -55.40 22.12
CA GLU A 113 46.61 -54.07 22.58
C GLU A 113 47.34 -54.11 23.92
N LYS A 114 46.91 -54.97 24.86
CA LYS A 114 47.47 -55.05 26.22
C LYS A 114 48.88 -55.64 26.25
N THR A 115 49.19 -56.57 25.36
CA THR A 115 50.54 -57.16 25.22
C THR A 115 51.44 -56.43 24.23
N SER A 116 50.90 -55.46 23.46
CA SER A 116 51.66 -54.63 22.52
C SER A 116 52.20 -53.31 23.08
N LEU A 117 52.00 -53.04 24.38
CA LEU A 117 52.42 -51.81 25.03
C LEU A 117 53.95 -51.72 25.11
N VAL A 118 54.52 -50.61 24.66
CA VAL A 118 55.93 -50.29 24.91
C VAL A 118 56.00 -49.34 26.12
N ARG A 119 56.80 -49.70 27.13
CA ARG A 119 57.01 -48.84 28.30
C ARG A 119 58.22 -47.96 28.08
N LEU A 120 58.12 -46.69 28.48
CA LEU A 120 59.23 -45.74 28.41
C LEU A 120 60.01 -45.77 29.73
N ILE A 121 61.33 -45.83 29.64
CA ILE A 121 62.22 -45.60 30.79
C ILE A 121 62.51 -44.11 30.79
N THR A 122 61.97 -43.40 31.77
CA THR A 122 62.08 -41.94 31.91
C THR A 122 62.97 -41.57 33.10
N PHE A 123 63.21 -40.28 33.30
CA PHE A 123 64.02 -39.80 34.42
C PHE A 123 63.42 -40.13 35.78
N THR A 124 64.27 -40.27 36.80
CA THR A 124 63.89 -40.40 38.21
C THR A 124 62.92 -39.28 38.61
N GLY A 125 61.83 -39.61 39.31
CA GLY A 125 60.78 -38.66 39.70
C GLY A 125 59.70 -38.40 38.63
N SER A 126 59.84 -38.93 37.41
CA SER A 126 58.76 -38.94 36.41
C SER A 126 57.91 -40.20 36.53
N ASP A 127 56.60 -40.05 36.31
CA ASP A 127 55.68 -41.19 36.20
C ASP A 127 56.07 -42.16 35.08
N LYS A 128 55.74 -43.44 35.24
CA LYS A 128 56.01 -44.49 34.26
C LYS A 128 55.10 -44.32 33.04
N LYS A 129 55.64 -43.72 31.98
CA LYS A 129 54.94 -43.53 30.70
C LYS A 129 54.90 -44.81 29.86
N ILE A 130 53.87 -44.93 29.04
CA ILE A 130 53.71 -45.99 28.02
C ILE A 130 53.32 -45.35 26.68
N THR A 131 53.73 -45.94 25.56
CA THR A 131 53.20 -45.58 24.24
C THR A 131 52.36 -46.71 23.64
N THR A 132 51.22 -46.33 23.08
CA THR A 132 50.26 -47.22 22.40
C THR A 132 50.02 -46.81 20.95
N LYS A 133 50.47 -45.61 20.55
CA LYS A 133 50.25 -45.03 19.23
C LYS A 133 51.14 -45.73 18.21
N ARG A 134 50.61 -46.79 17.59
CA ARG A 134 51.30 -47.62 16.61
C ARG A 134 50.65 -47.59 15.24
N THR A 135 51.47 -47.59 14.19
CA THR A 135 51.07 -47.78 12.79
C THR A 135 51.74 -49.02 12.20
N LEU A 136 51.00 -49.79 11.42
CA LEU A 136 51.51 -51.01 10.79
C LEU A 136 52.06 -50.69 9.39
N ILE A 137 53.38 -50.72 9.24
CA ILE A 137 54.06 -50.53 7.97
C ILE A 137 54.27 -51.89 7.31
N LYS A 138 53.52 -52.14 6.24
CA LYS A 138 53.76 -53.27 5.33
C LYS A 138 54.65 -52.79 4.19
N LYS A 139 55.90 -53.27 4.13
CA LYS A 139 56.78 -53.09 2.97
C LYS A 139 56.65 -54.33 2.07
N GLY A 140 56.27 -54.13 0.82
CA GLY A 140 56.12 -55.21 -0.15
C GLY A 140 55.15 -56.33 0.24
N THR A 141 55.19 -57.44 -0.51
CA THR A 141 54.43 -58.67 -0.26
C THR A 141 55.19 -59.72 0.55
N PHE A 142 56.47 -59.50 0.83
CA PHE A 142 57.37 -60.50 1.42
C PHE A 142 58.13 -60.03 2.67
N ASP A 143 58.09 -58.73 3.04
CA ASP A 143 58.78 -58.28 4.25
C ASP A 143 57.95 -58.58 5.50
N VAL A 144 58.64 -58.89 6.60
CA VAL A 144 58.03 -59.01 7.93
C VAL A 144 57.34 -57.69 8.28
N PRO A 145 56.08 -57.68 8.73
CA PRO A 145 55.36 -56.45 9.03
C PRO A 145 56.05 -55.68 10.18
N ILE A 146 56.40 -54.42 9.91
CA ILE A 146 57.04 -53.54 10.89
C ILE A 146 55.95 -52.73 11.58
N THR A 147 55.91 -52.78 12.91
CA THR A 147 55.09 -51.88 13.71
C THR A 147 55.93 -50.67 14.11
N LYS A 148 55.51 -49.49 13.68
CA LYS A 148 56.10 -48.19 14.04
C LYS A 148 55.32 -47.60 15.21
N TYR A 149 56.01 -47.29 16.31
CA TYR A 149 55.49 -46.47 17.40
C TYR A 149 55.94 -45.03 17.22
N GLU A 150 55.01 -44.10 17.34
CA GLU A 150 55.32 -42.67 17.46
C GLU A 150 55.48 -42.34 18.95
N VAL A 151 56.65 -41.81 19.31
CA VAL A 151 57.04 -41.57 20.71
C VAL A 151 57.06 -40.07 21.01
N HIS A 152 57.87 -39.31 20.25
CA HIS A 152 58.07 -37.86 20.40
C HIS A 152 58.31 -37.40 21.85
N ASP A 153 59.10 -38.16 22.61
CA ASP A 153 59.36 -37.93 24.04
C ASP A 153 60.84 -38.09 24.37
N VAL A 154 61.24 -37.62 25.55
CA VAL A 154 62.59 -37.70 26.09
C VAL A 154 62.71 -38.93 26.99
N VAL A 155 63.59 -39.86 26.64
CA VAL A 155 63.71 -41.16 27.30
C VAL A 155 65.16 -41.58 27.52
N LEU A 156 65.37 -42.44 28.52
CA LEU A 156 66.61 -43.16 28.81
C LEU A 156 66.60 -44.59 28.26
N GLY A 157 65.44 -45.07 27.81
CA GLY A 157 65.30 -46.40 27.24
C GLY A 157 63.85 -46.82 27.01
N PHE A 158 63.68 -48.07 26.60
CA PHE A 158 62.39 -48.71 26.33
C PHE A 158 62.37 -50.13 26.90
N ILE A 159 61.22 -50.55 27.42
CA ILE A 159 60.92 -51.94 27.72
C ILE A 159 59.93 -52.42 26.65
N LEU A 160 60.38 -53.36 25.82
CA LEU A 160 59.62 -53.95 24.72
C LEU A 160 58.86 -55.20 25.18
N PRO A 161 57.75 -55.56 24.53
CA PRO A 161 57.08 -56.85 24.75
C PRO A 161 58.05 -58.04 24.55
N ARG A 162 57.93 -59.10 25.37
CA ARG A 162 58.86 -60.26 25.34
C ARG A 162 58.96 -61.00 24.00
N LYS A 163 57.93 -60.92 23.16
CA LYS A 163 57.90 -61.53 21.81
C LYS A 163 58.28 -60.55 20.69
N CYS A 164 58.44 -59.27 21.02
CA CYS A 164 58.76 -58.21 20.08
C CYS A 164 60.26 -58.17 19.83
N ASN A 165 60.66 -58.11 18.56
CA ASN A 165 62.03 -57.92 18.14
C ASN A 165 62.28 -56.44 17.79
N PHE A 166 63.38 -55.88 18.29
CA PHE A 166 63.80 -54.53 17.92
C PHE A 166 64.31 -54.50 16.47
N HIS A 167 63.82 -53.57 15.65
CA HIS A 167 64.25 -53.41 14.26
C HIS A 167 65.06 -52.13 14.06
N SER A 168 64.49 -50.96 14.37
CA SER A 168 65.21 -49.69 14.32
C SER A 168 64.58 -48.58 15.18
N ILE A 169 65.33 -47.55 15.51
CA ILE A 169 64.88 -46.39 16.29
C ILE A 169 65.43 -45.10 15.69
N LYS A 170 64.57 -44.09 15.54
CA LYS A 170 64.89 -42.75 15.02
C LYS A 170 64.99 -41.78 16.20
N LEU A 171 66.21 -41.42 16.58
CA LEU A 171 66.50 -40.62 17.78
C LEU A 171 67.57 -39.55 17.57
N VAL A 172 67.63 -38.60 18.49
CA VAL A 172 68.69 -37.57 18.56
C VAL A 172 69.04 -37.27 20.02
N SER A 173 70.33 -37.06 20.30
CA SER A 173 70.82 -36.59 21.60
C SER A 173 70.72 -35.07 21.72
N PHE A 174 70.47 -34.55 22.93
CA PHE A 174 70.51 -33.10 23.19
C PHE A 174 71.81 -32.43 22.73
N ASP A 175 72.96 -33.08 22.98
CA ASP A 175 74.27 -32.55 22.57
C ASP A 175 74.29 -32.25 21.06
N ARG A 176 73.90 -33.21 20.23
CA ARG A 176 73.81 -33.03 18.76
C ARG A 176 72.90 -31.89 18.34
N LEU A 177 71.74 -31.73 18.97
CA LEU A 177 70.81 -30.63 18.69
C LEU A 177 71.44 -29.25 18.96
N HIS A 178 72.36 -29.15 19.93
CA HIS A 178 73.04 -27.89 20.26
C HIS A 178 74.37 -27.70 19.54
N THR A 179 75.08 -28.77 19.15
CA THR A 179 76.40 -28.67 18.51
C THR A 179 76.34 -28.45 16.99
N ASP A 180 75.32 -28.95 16.28
CA ASP A 180 75.22 -28.71 14.83
C ASP A 180 74.56 -27.36 14.52
N HIS A 181 75.37 -26.31 14.65
CA HIS A 181 74.96 -24.94 14.34
C HIS A 181 74.47 -24.78 12.89
N ASN A 182 75.06 -25.50 11.94
CA ASN A 182 74.67 -25.42 10.52
C ASN A 182 73.26 -26.01 10.30
N GLN A 183 72.94 -27.10 11.00
CA GLN A 183 71.63 -27.74 10.92
C GLN A 183 70.55 -26.92 11.65
N LEU A 184 70.89 -26.30 12.78
CA LEU A 184 70.04 -25.30 13.45
C LEU A 184 69.75 -24.10 12.55
N GLU A 185 70.78 -23.50 11.94
CA GLU A 185 70.61 -22.32 11.07
C GLU A 185 69.75 -22.65 9.84
N ARG A 186 69.95 -23.82 9.21
CA ARG A 186 69.11 -24.31 8.11
C ARG A 186 67.65 -24.48 8.53
N THR A 187 67.43 -25.08 9.70
CA THR A 187 66.08 -25.32 10.24
C THR A 187 65.38 -24.01 10.59
N GLN A 188 66.10 -23.03 11.16
CA GLN A 188 65.59 -21.69 11.43
C GLN A 188 65.22 -20.97 10.12
N LYS A 189 66.07 -21.02 9.08
CA LYS A 189 65.78 -20.43 7.77
C LYS A 189 64.56 -21.10 7.10
N ALA A 190 64.43 -22.42 7.21
CA ALA A 190 63.27 -23.15 6.69
C ALA A 190 61.98 -22.78 7.45
N LEU A 191 62.04 -22.62 8.78
CA LEU A 191 60.91 -22.14 9.59
C LEU A 191 60.49 -20.72 9.22
N GLN A 192 61.45 -19.79 9.10
CA GLN A 192 61.20 -18.42 8.67
C GLN A 192 60.53 -18.39 7.30
N LYS A 193 61.09 -19.12 6.32
CA LYS A 193 60.53 -19.27 4.97
C LYS A 193 59.10 -19.84 4.99
N ALA A 194 58.83 -20.87 5.80
CA ALA A 194 57.49 -21.45 5.92
C ALA A 194 56.48 -20.46 6.51
N ASN A 195 56.89 -19.66 7.50
CA ASN A 195 56.07 -18.60 8.08
C ASN A 195 55.82 -17.45 7.08
N ASP A 196 56.86 -16.96 6.41
CA ASP A 196 56.78 -15.85 5.46
C ASP A 196 55.92 -16.20 4.26
N VAL A 197 56.08 -17.40 3.67
CA VAL A 197 55.20 -17.91 2.61
C VAL A 197 53.75 -18.01 3.09
N SER A 198 53.52 -18.52 4.31
CA SER A 198 52.18 -18.60 4.89
C SER A 198 51.53 -17.22 5.09
N LEU A 199 52.31 -16.21 5.49
CA LEU A 199 51.86 -14.83 5.67
C LEU A 199 51.55 -14.16 4.32
N ILE A 200 52.38 -14.37 3.30
CA ILE A 200 52.16 -13.87 1.94
C ILE A 200 50.88 -14.50 1.36
N GLU A 201 50.71 -15.82 1.43
CA GLU A 201 49.49 -16.46 0.93
C GLU A 201 48.25 -16.03 1.72
N LYS A 202 48.34 -15.85 3.04
CA LYS A 202 47.24 -15.27 3.84
C LYS A 202 46.87 -13.85 3.39
N HIS A 203 47.85 -13.02 3.03
CA HIS A 203 47.60 -11.69 2.48
C HIS A 203 46.91 -11.76 1.12
N ASN A 204 47.43 -12.59 0.19
CA ASN A 204 46.84 -12.83 -1.13
C ASN A 204 45.38 -13.32 -1.03
N ILE A 205 45.08 -14.24 -0.10
CA ILE A 205 43.71 -14.72 0.17
C ILE A 205 42.83 -13.58 0.66
N THR A 206 43.34 -12.72 1.56
CA THR A 206 42.60 -11.57 2.09
C THR A 206 42.30 -10.54 1.01
N GLU A 207 43.25 -10.27 0.12
CA GLU A 207 43.07 -9.39 -1.04
C GLU A 207 42.03 -9.96 -2.02
N LYS A 208 42.14 -11.26 -2.38
CA LYS A 208 41.13 -11.94 -3.22
C LYS A 208 39.74 -11.88 -2.59
N LEU A 209 39.59 -12.10 -1.28
CA LEU A 209 38.31 -11.98 -0.58
C LEU A 209 37.75 -10.55 -0.62
N ASN A 210 38.59 -9.53 -0.46
CA ASN A 210 38.16 -8.13 -0.59
C ASN A 210 37.69 -7.80 -2.01
N ASN A 211 38.39 -8.31 -3.03
CA ASN A 211 38.00 -8.18 -4.43
C ASN A 211 36.66 -8.88 -4.71
N ILE A 212 36.47 -10.12 -4.25
CA ILE A 212 35.18 -10.85 -4.33
C ILE A 212 34.06 -10.06 -3.66
N ASN A 213 34.26 -9.56 -2.43
CA ASN A 213 33.27 -8.75 -1.72
C ASN A 213 32.93 -7.46 -2.47
N SER A 214 33.90 -6.83 -3.14
CA SER A 214 33.64 -5.64 -3.97
C SER A 214 32.71 -5.96 -5.17
N VAL A 215 32.91 -7.11 -5.83
CA VAL A 215 32.07 -7.55 -6.96
C VAL A 215 30.68 -7.97 -6.48
N ILE A 216 30.59 -8.65 -5.34
CA ILE A 216 29.31 -8.97 -4.69
C ILE A 216 28.52 -7.69 -4.35
N ASN A 217 29.17 -6.68 -3.78
CA ASN A 217 28.53 -5.40 -3.46
C ASN A 217 28.04 -4.67 -4.73
N LEU A 218 28.81 -4.67 -5.82
CA LEU A 218 28.36 -4.14 -7.12
C LEU A 218 27.19 -4.95 -7.69
N GLY A 219 27.17 -6.27 -7.48
CA GLY A 219 26.03 -7.14 -7.79
C GLY A 219 24.77 -6.75 -7.03
N PHE A 220 24.88 -6.52 -5.71
CA PHE A 220 23.77 -6.01 -4.89
C PHE A 220 23.31 -4.62 -5.32
N GLU A 221 24.22 -3.70 -5.67
CA GLU A 221 23.83 -2.39 -6.21
C GLU A 221 23.03 -2.52 -7.52
N LYS A 222 23.44 -3.41 -8.43
CA LYS A 222 22.68 -3.70 -9.66
C LYS A 222 21.32 -4.34 -9.36
N PHE A 223 21.26 -5.30 -8.45
CA PHE A 223 20.01 -5.95 -8.04
C PHE A 223 19.02 -4.93 -7.46
N ASN A 224 19.48 -4.04 -6.58
CA ASN A 224 18.68 -2.97 -5.98
C ASN A 224 18.20 -1.91 -7.01
N LEU A 225 18.88 -1.77 -8.16
CA LEU A 225 18.40 -0.95 -9.27
C LEU A 225 17.32 -1.69 -10.08
N ILE A 226 17.54 -2.97 -10.39
CA ILE A 226 16.56 -3.81 -11.08
C ILE A 226 15.27 -3.94 -10.26
N GLU A 227 15.36 -4.08 -8.94
CA GLU A 227 14.19 -4.11 -8.05
C GLU A 227 13.37 -2.81 -8.12
N LYS A 228 14.04 -1.65 -8.18
CA LYS A 228 13.37 -0.35 -8.35
C LYS A 228 12.71 -0.21 -9.73
N ASP A 229 13.37 -0.71 -10.78
CA ASP A 229 12.81 -0.72 -12.13
C ASP A 229 11.58 -1.66 -12.20
N ILE A 230 11.60 -2.80 -11.51
CA ILE A 230 10.43 -3.69 -11.37
C ILE A 230 9.28 -2.97 -10.65
N GLN A 231 9.55 -2.32 -9.51
CA GLN A 231 8.53 -1.56 -8.77
C GLN A 231 7.93 -0.42 -9.62
N LEU A 232 8.75 0.28 -10.41
CA LEU A 232 8.30 1.29 -11.37
C LEU A 232 7.39 0.68 -12.44
N LEU A 233 7.77 -0.48 -13.01
CA LEU A 233 7.00 -1.18 -14.03
C LEU A 233 5.67 -1.72 -13.47
N GLU A 234 5.63 -2.17 -12.22
CA GLU A 234 4.37 -2.57 -11.54
C GLU A 234 3.44 -1.37 -11.34
N GLN A 235 3.97 -0.21 -10.94
CA GLN A 235 3.19 1.03 -10.87
C GLN A 235 2.64 1.45 -12.24
N GLN A 236 3.47 1.42 -13.29
CA GLN A 236 3.05 1.73 -14.66
C GLN A 236 1.99 0.74 -15.18
N LYS A 237 2.15 -0.56 -14.88
CA LYS A 237 1.16 -1.60 -15.17
C LYS A 237 -0.16 -1.30 -14.47
N SER A 238 -0.16 -1.04 -13.16
CA SER A 238 -1.37 -0.71 -12.40
C SER A 238 -2.07 0.55 -12.93
N HIS A 239 -1.34 1.60 -13.27
CA HIS A 239 -1.91 2.79 -13.92
C HIS A 239 -2.54 2.47 -15.29
N THR A 240 -1.91 1.59 -16.08
CA THR A 240 -2.42 1.17 -17.39
C THR A 240 -3.67 0.29 -17.26
N GLU A 241 -3.71 -0.62 -16.28
CA GLU A 241 -4.86 -1.47 -15.97
C GLU A 241 -6.07 -0.63 -15.50
N ASN A 242 -5.84 0.32 -14.58
CA ASN A 242 -6.87 1.27 -14.13
C ASN A 242 -7.40 2.15 -15.28
N SER A 243 -6.51 2.60 -16.17
CA SER A 243 -6.90 3.35 -17.39
C SER A 243 -7.74 2.49 -18.34
N LEU A 244 -7.34 1.24 -18.55
CA LEU A 244 -8.08 0.28 -19.38
C LEU A 244 -9.47 -0.04 -18.79
N GLU A 245 -9.59 -0.21 -17.48
CA GLU A 245 -10.87 -0.43 -16.82
C GLU A 245 -11.79 0.80 -16.96
N ASN A 246 -11.26 2.01 -16.76
CA ASN A 246 -12.02 3.25 -16.95
C ASN A 246 -12.45 3.43 -18.41
N ASN A 247 -11.58 3.14 -19.38
CA ASN A 247 -11.93 3.16 -20.80
C ASN A 247 -13.01 2.11 -21.13
N LYS A 248 -12.97 0.93 -20.52
CA LYS A 248 -14.01 -0.11 -20.67
C LYS A 248 -15.35 0.32 -20.07
N LYS A 249 -15.35 1.00 -18.91
CA LYS A 249 -16.57 1.61 -18.32
C LYS A 249 -17.15 2.67 -19.25
N SER A 250 -16.32 3.58 -19.77
CA SER A 250 -16.72 4.60 -20.74
C SER A 250 -17.28 4.00 -22.04
N LEU A 251 -16.67 2.93 -22.56
CA LEU A 251 -17.16 2.21 -23.74
C LEU A 251 -18.55 1.57 -23.49
N ASN A 252 -18.73 0.93 -22.33
CA ASN A 252 -20.01 0.34 -21.95
C ASN A 252 -21.10 1.41 -21.80
N GLN A 253 -20.78 2.57 -21.22
CA GLN A 253 -21.70 3.70 -21.11
C GLN A 253 -22.05 4.25 -22.50
N LEU A 254 -21.07 4.44 -23.38
CA LEU A 254 -21.30 4.86 -24.76
C LEU A 254 -22.20 3.88 -25.52
N SER A 255 -22.05 2.57 -25.29
CA SER A 255 -22.93 1.53 -25.87
C SER A 255 -24.37 1.66 -25.36
N TYR A 256 -24.56 1.93 -24.06
CA TYR A 256 -25.88 2.16 -23.48
C TYR A 256 -26.54 3.43 -24.02
N ASP A 257 -25.78 4.53 -24.11
CA ASP A 257 -26.26 5.80 -24.67
C ASP A 257 -26.62 5.64 -26.16
N LEU A 258 -25.86 4.83 -26.91
CA LEU A 258 -26.16 4.51 -28.32
C LEU A 258 -27.42 3.65 -28.46
N GLU A 259 -27.64 2.65 -27.61
CA GLU A 259 -28.91 1.90 -27.57
C GLU A 259 -30.11 2.78 -27.20
N ALA A 260 -29.95 3.66 -26.20
CA ALA A 260 -30.99 4.59 -25.80
C ALA A 260 -31.31 5.57 -26.93
N SER A 261 -30.29 6.15 -27.57
CA SER A 261 -30.43 6.99 -28.75
C SER A 261 -31.15 6.26 -29.89
N ASN A 262 -30.78 5.01 -30.18
CA ASN A 262 -31.42 4.23 -31.25
C ASN A 262 -32.91 3.97 -30.96
N LYS A 263 -33.28 3.65 -29.71
CA LYS A 263 -34.70 3.54 -29.28
C LYS A 263 -35.46 4.86 -29.43
N THR A 264 -34.82 6.01 -29.16
CA THR A 264 -35.45 7.32 -29.42
C THR A 264 -35.61 7.60 -30.91
N TYR A 265 -34.65 7.19 -31.75
CA TYR A 265 -34.72 7.32 -33.20
C TYR A 265 -35.86 6.47 -33.78
N GLU A 266 -35.98 5.20 -33.40
CA GLU A 266 -37.11 4.33 -33.77
C GLU A 266 -38.46 4.93 -33.35
N LYS A 267 -38.55 5.51 -32.15
CA LYS A 267 -39.76 6.19 -31.69
C LYS A 267 -40.09 7.41 -32.57
N ILE A 268 -39.10 8.26 -32.85
CA ILE A 268 -39.28 9.44 -33.72
C ILE A 268 -39.69 9.02 -35.13
N GLN A 269 -39.10 7.95 -35.67
CA GLN A 269 -39.47 7.40 -36.99
C GLN A 269 -40.92 6.91 -37.01
N ASN A 270 -41.38 6.23 -35.96
CA ASN A 270 -42.78 5.82 -35.81
C ASN A 270 -43.72 7.03 -35.65
N ASP A 271 -43.33 8.06 -34.88
CA ASP A 271 -44.10 9.30 -34.72
C ASP A 271 -44.19 10.09 -36.05
N ILE A 272 -43.11 10.11 -36.85
CA ILE A 272 -43.11 10.67 -38.21
C ILE A 272 -44.09 9.91 -39.11
N LEU A 273 -44.04 8.57 -39.15
CA LEU A 273 -44.99 7.76 -39.93
C LEU A 273 -46.45 8.01 -39.50
N ASN A 274 -46.71 8.09 -38.19
CA ASN A 274 -48.03 8.42 -37.65
C ASN A 274 -48.50 9.83 -38.03
N LEU A 275 -47.60 10.83 -38.00
CA LEU A 275 -47.90 12.20 -38.43
C LEU A 275 -48.13 12.29 -39.95
N THR A 276 -47.34 11.59 -40.76
CA THR A 276 -47.52 11.51 -42.22
C THR A 276 -48.88 10.89 -42.58
N ASN A 277 -49.27 9.81 -41.90
CA ASN A 277 -50.60 9.19 -42.07
C ASN A 277 -51.73 10.15 -41.65
N LYS A 278 -51.58 10.89 -40.55
CA LYS A 278 -52.54 11.93 -40.13
C LYS A 278 -52.65 13.06 -41.15
N LEU A 279 -51.51 13.52 -41.70
CA LEU A 279 -51.46 14.57 -42.71
C LEU A 279 -52.17 14.11 -43.99
N HIS A 280 -51.92 12.88 -44.45
CA HIS A 280 -52.62 12.30 -45.60
C HIS A 280 -54.13 12.20 -45.37
N ASN A 281 -54.58 11.78 -44.19
CA ASN A 281 -56.00 11.73 -43.84
C ASN A 281 -56.63 13.14 -43.77
N LEU A 282 -55.91 14.14 -43.25
CA LEU A 282 -56.35 15.54 -43.26
C LEU A 282 -56.41 16.11 -44.69
N GLN A 283 -55.45 15.76 -45.54
CA GLN A 283 -55.45 16.14 -46.97
C GLN A 283 -56.71 15.61 -47.65
N GLN A 284 -57.05 14.32 -47.46
CA GLN A 284 -58.29 13.74 -47.97
C GLN A 284 -59.55 14.40 -47.41
N GLN A 285 -59.57 14.77 -46.12
CA GLN A 285 -60.68 15.53 -45.54
C GLN A 285 -60.81 16.93 -46.16
N VAL A 286 -59.69 17.63 -46.38
CA VAL A 286 -59.67 18.93 -47.06
C VAL A 286 -60.15 18.82 -48.50
N ASP A 287 -59.79 17.77 -49.23
CA ASP A 287 -60.28 17.53 -50.60
C ASP A 287 -61.80 17.25 -50.61
N VAL A 288 -62.31 16.46 -49.66
CA VAL A 288 -63.74 16.19 -49.50
C VAL A 288 -64.53 17.45 -49.09
N GLU A 289 -64.02 18.25 -48.16
CA GLU A 289 -64.64 19.52 -47.76
C GLU A 289 -64.52 20.59 -48.87
N SER A 290 -63.45 20.58 -49.67
CA SER A 290 -63.31 21.42 -50.87
C SER A 290 -64.39 21.09 -51.90
N GLU A 291 -64.66 19.81 -52.15
CA GLU A 291 -65.76 19.36 -53.01
C GLU A 291 -67.15 19.71 -52.43
N LYS A 292 -67.35 19.57 -51.12
CA LYS A 292 -68.59 20.05 -50.47
C LYS A 292 -68.74 21.57 -50.61
N TYR A 293 -67.67 22.33 -50.38
CA TYR A 293 -67.66 23.78 -50.48
C TYR A 293 -67.94 24.27 -51.90
N LYS A 294 -67.46 23.57 -52.95
CA LYS A 294 -67.88 23.83 -54.33
C LYS A 294 -69.39 23.65 -54.50
N ARG A 295 -69.96 22.53 -54.03
CA ARG A 295 -71.42 22.27 -54.10
C ARG A 295 -72.25 23.26 -53.27
N GLU A 296 -71.77 23.67 -52.09
CA GLU A 296 -72.44 24.70 -51.29
C GLU A 296 -72.30 26.08 -51.92
N LYS A 297 -71.18 26.39 -52.57
CA LYS A 297 -71.02 27.63 -53.33
C LYS A 297 -71.97 27.67 -54.54
N GLU A 298 -72.17 26.56 -55.25
CA GLU A 298 -73.17 26.45 -56.31
C GLU A 298 -74.60 26.66 -55.77
N LYS A 299 -74.94 26.01 -54.64
CA LYS A 299 -76.20 26.27 -53.93
C LYS A 299 -76.33 27.74 -53.50
N LEU A 300 -75.26 28.35 -52.99
CA LEU A 300 -75.25 29.74 -52.55
C LEU A 300 -75.44 30.69 -53.74
N THR A 301 -74.90 30.41 -54.93
CA THR A 301 -75.25 31.19 -56.13
C THR A 301 -76.72 31.06 -56.53
N ASN A 302 -77.34 29.89 -56.33
CA ASN A 302 -78.77 29.73 -56.55
C ASN A 302 -79.60 30.51 -55.51
N VAL A 303 -79.25 30.41 -54.22
CA VAL A 303 -79.89 31.17 -53.15
C VAL A 303 -79.62 32.68 -53.26
N MET A 304 -78.49 33.11 -53.82
CA MET A 304 -78.19 34.52 -54.10
C MET A 304 -79.14 35.07 -55.18
N ASN A 305 -79.45 34.28 -56.22
CA ASN A 305 -80.43 34.63 -57.23
C ASN A 305 -81.86 34.68 -56.66
N GLU A 306 -82.21 33.79 -55.72
CA GLU A 306 -83.48 33.88 -54.97
C GLU A 306 -83.51 35.09 -54.02
N SER A 307 -82.39 35.40 -53.37
CA SER A 307 -82.25 36.52 -52.43
C SER A 307 -82.29 37.89 -53.12
N LEU A 308 -81.90 37.99 -54.39
CA LEU A 308 -82.04 39.22 -55.17
C LEU A 308 -83.52 39.61 -55.36
N ASN A 309 -84.45 38.64 -55.40
CA ASN A 309 -85.89 38.89 -55.41
C ASN A 309 -86.47 39.21 -54.01
N ALA A 310 -85.77 38.86 -52.92
CA ALA A 310 -86.21 39.17 -51.56
C ALA A 310 -85.64 40.51 -51.03
N ASN A 311 -84.52 40.98 -51.58
CA ASN A 311 -83.79 42.17 -51.11
C ASN A 311 -84.57 43.49 -51.30
N GLU A 312 -85.63 43.50 -52.11
CA GLU A 312 -86.54 44.64 -52.25
C GLU A 312 -87.39 44.90 -50.99
N SER A 313 -87.44 43.93 -50.06
CA SER A 313 -88.28 43.98 -48.84
C SER A 313 -87.53 44.22 -47.51
N LEU A 314 -86.20 44.22 -47.49
CA LEU A 314 -85.38 44.28 -46.26
C LEU A 314 -84.52 45.56 -46.10
N THR A 315 -84.67 46.54 -46.98
CA THR A 315 -83.94 47.82 -46.94
C THR A 315 -84.42 48.80 -45.86
N LEU A 316 -85.53 48.52 -45.16
CA LEU A 316 -86.13 49.41 -44.16
C LEU A 316 -85.74 49.13 -42.70
N ILE A 317 -85.13 47.99 -42.36
CA ILE A 317 -84.86 47.59 -40.95
C ILE A 317 -83.37 47.74 -40.56
N TYR A 318 -82.45 47.78 -41.52
CA TYR A 318 -81.00 47.82 -41.24
C TYR A 318 -80.43 49.19 -40.82
N LYS A 319 -81.28 50.24 -40.68
CA LYS A 319 -80.84 51.61 -40.38
C LYS A 319 -80.78 51.94 -38.88
N GLU A 320 -81.24 51.04 -38.01
CA GLU A 320 -81.47 51.36 -36.58
C GLU A 320 -80.57 50.56 -35.60
N LEU A 321 -79.75 49.62 -36.09
CA LEU A 321 -79.01 48.67 -35.23
C LEU A 321 -77.47 48.84 -35.22
N LYS A 322 -76.93 49.94 -35.79
CA LYS A 322 -75.48 50.09 -36.01
C LYS A 322 -74.74 51.03 -35.04
N ASP A 323 -75.45 51.84 -34.25
CA ASP A 323 -74.84 52.86 -33.37
C ASP A 323 -74.74 52.48 -31.88
N ALA A 324 -75.06 51.23 -31.51
CA ALA A 324 -75.13 50.79 -30.10
C ALA A 324 -74.13 49.67 -29.72
N ASN A 325 -72.93 49.64 -30.30
CA ASN A 325 -71.91 48.63 -29.92
C ASN A 325 -70.45 49.11 -30.00
N ARG A 326 -70.20 50.39 -29.67
CA ARG A 326 -68.85 51.01 -29.68
C ARG A 326 -68.39 51.51 -28.30
N GLU A 327 -68.81 50.88 -27.22
CA GLU A 327 -68.35 51.27 -25.87
C GLU A 327 -68.33 50.10 -24.88
N LYS A 328 -67.34 49.22 -25.01
CA LYS A 328 -67.04 48.20 -23.99
C LYS A 328 -65.59 47.72 -24.06
N ASN A 329 -64.70 48.35 -23.28
CA ASN A 329 -63.55 47.75 -22.58
C ASN A 329 -62.62 48.84 -22.00
N LEU A 330 -62.99 49.39 -20.83
CA LEU A 330 -62.12 50.27 -20.01
C LEU A 330 -62.24 49.95 -18.51
N THR A 331 -62.10 48.67 -18.11
CA THR A 331 -62.06 48.25 -16.70
C THR A 331 -61.24 46.97 -16.47
N THR A 332 -59.92 47.02 -16.70
CA THR A 332 -58.98 45.91 -16.35
C THR A 332 -57.58 46.38 -15.95
N LEU A 333 -57.34 47.69 -15.77
CA LEU A 333 -56.00 48.28 -15.69
C LEU A 333 -55.56 48.79 -14.29
N ASP A 334 -56.13 48.30 -13.18
CA ASP A 334 -55.70 48.71 -11.82
C ASP A 334 -55.35 47.54 -10.88
N MET A 335 -55.49 46.28 -11.34
CA MET A 335 -55.13 45.08 -10.56
C MET A 335 -53.77 44.49 -10.96
N VAL A 336 -53.30 44.78 -12.17
CA VAL A 336 -52.01 44.26 -12.71
C VAL A 336 -50.80 44.97 -12.08
N GLY A 337 -50.92 46.26 -11.75
CA GLY A 337 -49.85 47.05 -11.14
C GLY A 337 -49.35 46.49 -9.81
N HIS A 338 -50.27 46.28 -8.86
CA HIS A 338 -49.90 45.76 -7.53
C HIS A 338 -49.36 44.32 -7.55
N SER A 339 -49.88 43.45 -8.44
CA SER A 339 -49.39 42.06 -8.55
C SER A 339 -47.94 42.00 -9.04
N ASN A 340 -47.54 42.91 -9.94
CA ASN A 340 -46.16 42.99 -10.43
C ASN A 340 -45.19 43.54 -9.39
N GLU A 341 -45.57 44.54 -8.60
CA GLU A 341 -44.70 45.12 -7.56
C GLU A 341 -44.37 44.08 -6.48
N THR A 342 -45.37 43.32 -6.01
CA THR A 342 -45.17 42.22 -5.05
C THR A 342 -44.33 41.08 -5.63
N SER A 343 -44.51 40.75 -6.91
CA SER A 343 -43.69 39.74 -7.62
C SER A 343 -42.21 40.15 -7.68
N LYS A 344 -41.93 41.44 -7.90
CA LYS A 344 -40.58 42.01 -7.95
C LYS A 344 -39.87 41.95 -6.60
N GLN A 345 -40.60 42.16 -5.49
CA GLN A 345 -40.08 42.04 -4.13
C GLN A 345 -39.84 40.58 -3.70
N LEU A 346 -40.60 39.61 -4.21
CA LEU A 346 -40.45 38.19 -3.85
C LEU A 346 -39.23 37.52 -4.51
N ARG A 347 -38.85 37.94 -5.72
CA ARG A 347 -37.71 37.40 -6.49
C ARG A 347 -36.38 37.32 -5.71
N PRO A 348 -35.88 38.37 -5.03
CA PRO A 348 -34.62 38.28 -4.29
C PRO A 348 -34.65 37.25 -3.16
N TYR A 349 -35.77 37.07 -2.46
CA TYR A 349 -35.91 36.05 -1.41
C TYR A 349 -35.89 34.63 -1.97
N ILE A 350 -36.56 34.40 -3.11
CA ILE A 350 -36.50 33.12 -3.82
C ILE A 350 -35.06 32.83 -4.28
N LEU A 351 -34.37 33.82 -4.86
CA LEU A 351 -32.98 33.68 -5.31
C LEU A 351 -32.01 33.40 -4.15
N LEU A 352 -32.15 34.11 -3.02
CA LEU A 352 -31.40 33.84 -1.78
C LEU A 352 -31.67 32.44 -1.23
N THR A 353 -32.92 31.96 -1.31
CA THR A 353 -33.29 30.61 -0.84
C THR A 353 -32.67 29.53 -1.72
N ILE A 354 -32.71 29.70 -3.05
CA ILE A 354 -32.05 28.80 -4.01
C ILE A 354 -30.53 28.81 -3.80
N LEU A 355 -29.93 29.98 -3.57
CA LEU A 355 -28.50 30.12 -3.32
C LEU A 355 -28.07 29.43 -2.01
N ALA A 356 -28.85 29.62 -0.92
CA ALA A 356 -28.61 28.94 0.36
C ALA A 356 -28.78 27.42 0.24
N PHE A 357 -29.79 26.95 -0.50
CA PHE A 357 -30.00 25.53 -0.76
C PHE A 357 -28.86 24.92 -1.60
N ALA A 358 -28.41 25.62 -2.65
CA ALA A 358 -27.26 25.20 -3.46
C ALA A 358 -25.97 25.15 -2.63
N GLY A 359 -25.76 26.11 -1.71
CA GLY A 359 -24.63 26.10 -0.77
C GLY A 359 -24.67 24.90 0.19
N LEU A 360 -25.85 24.54 0.72
CA LEU A 360 -26.03 23.34 1.53
C LEU A 360 -25.81 22.05 0.73
N ALA A 361 -26.30 21.97 -0.51
CA ALA A 361 -26.09 20.83 -1.40
C ALA A 361 -24.61 20.63 -1.75
N TRP A 362 -23.89 21.72 -2.06
CA TRP A 362 -22.43 21.70 -2.26
C TRP A 362 -21.72 21.21 -1.00
N MET A 363 -22.04 21.77 0.18
CA MET A 363 -21.42 21.34 1.44
C MET A 363 -21.68 19.86 1.76
N ALA A 364 -22.89 19.35 1.48
CA ALA A 364 -23.20 17.93 1.62
C ALA A 364 -22.36 17.06 0.68
N GLN A 365 -22.22 17.45 -0.58
CA GLN A 365 -21.37 16.75 -1.56
C GLN A 365 -19.89 16.80 -1.16
N TYR A 366 -19.40 17.95 -0.66
CA TYR A 366 -18.03 18.10 -0.17
C TYR A 366 -17.76 17.20 1.03
N ILE A 367 -18.68 17.12 2.00
CA ILE A 367 -18.57 16.23 3.15
C ILE A 367 -18.59 14.76 2.72
N TYR A 368 -19.45 14.38 1.76
CA TYR A 368 -19.52 13.02 1.23
C TYR A 368 -18.19 12.59 0.59
N ILE A 369 -17.65 13.39 -0.34
CA ILE A 369 -16.38 13.10 -1.04
C ILE A 369 -15.21 12.98 -0.04
N ASN A 370 -15.14 13.87 0.95
CA ASN A 370 -14.10 13.81 1.98
C ASN A 370 -14.28 12.63 2.95
N GLY A 371 -15.52 12.20 3.20
CA GLY A 371 -15.82 11.00 3.99
C GLY A 371 -15.40 9.71 3.27
N GLU A 372 -15.66 9.61 1.97
CA GLU A 372 -15.23 8.49 1.12
C GLU A 372 -13.70 8.39 1.04
N ASN A 373 -13.02 9.52 0.80
CA ASN A 373 -11.56 9.62 0.85
C ASN A 373 -10.97 9.30 2.23
N PHE A 374 -11.73 9.49 3.32
CA PHE A 374 -11.28 9.09 4.65
C PHE A 374 -11.44 7.59 4.88
N ALA A 375 -12.58 7.01 4.46
CA ALA A 375 -12.86 5.59 4.60
C ALA A 375 -11.82 4.70 3.89
N SER A 376 -11.32 5.12 2.72
CA SER A 376 -10.26 4.41 1.98
C SER A 376 -8.87 4.50 2.62
N LEU A 377 -8.61 5.51 3.47
CA LEU A 377 -7.33 5.69 4.17
C LEU A 377 -7.26 4.97 5.52
N ILE A 378 -8.39 4.66 6.16
CA ILE A 378 -8.45 3.90 7.42
C ILE A 378 -7.62 2.60 7.39
N PRO A 379 -7.71 1.71 6.39
CA PRO A 379 -6.93 0.47 6.37
C PRO A 379 -5.41 0.67 6.20
N LEU A 380 -4.94 1.84 5.74
CA LEU A 380 -3.50 2.13 5.64
C LEU A 380 -2.88 2.57 6.99
N LEU A 381 -3.68 3.01 7.97
CA LEU A 381 -3.21 3.57 9.24
C LEU A 381 -3.43 2.62 10.44
N ALA A 382 -3.23 1.31 10.23
CA ALA A 382 -3.53 0.24 11.20
C ALA A 382 -2.91 0.37 12.62
N ASN A 383 -1.94 1.27 12.81
CA ASN A 383 -1.26 1.52 14.10
C ASN A 383 -1.63 2.86 14.77
N VAL A 384 -2.57 3.64 14.23
CA VAL A 384 -2.99 4.94 14.81
C VAL A 384 -4.42 4.83 15.33
N SER A 385 -4.63 5.23 16.59
CA SER A 385 -5.97 5.25 17.20
C SER A 385 -6.90 6.17 16.40
N THR A 386 -8.03 5.62 15.95
CA THR A 386 -9.05 6.39 15.23
C THR A 386 -9.55 7.57 16.05
N LEU A 387 -9.59 7.42 17.38
CA LEU A 387 -9.95 8.47 18.33
C LEU A 387 -9.04 9.70 18.22
N ASP A 388 -7.73 9.53 18.09
CA ASP A 388 -6.77 10.64 18.01
C ASP A 388 -6.92 11.43 16.71
N ILE A 389 -7.23 10.72 15.62
CA ILE A 389 -7.52 11.32 14.31
C ILE A 389 -8.83 12.13 14.37
N PHE A 390 -9.85 11.63 15.08
CA PHE A 390 -11.10 12.37 15.32
C PHE A 390 -10.87 13.61 16.21
N ILE A 391 -10.12 13.49 17.30
CA ILE A 391 -9.81 14.60 18.22
C ILE A 391 -9.02 15.70 17.49
N SER A 392 -8.01 15.33 16.70
CA SER A 392 -7.21 16.25 15.87
C SER A 392 -8.05 17.08 14.89
N ARG A 393 -9.18 16.53 14.41
CA ARG A 393 -10.06 17.18 13.43
C ARG A 393 -11.35 17.75 14.01
N LEU A 394 -11.58 17.59 15.32
CA LEU A 394 -12.78 18.06 16.00
C LEU A 394 -13.06 19.56 15.77
N PRO A 395 -12.06 20.49 15.82
CA PRO A 395 -12.30 21.91 15.53
C PRO A 395 -12.90 22.17 14.14
N LEU A 396 -12.42 21.43 13.12
CA LEU A 396 -12.92 21.53 11.75
C LEU A 396 -14.36 21.01 11.64
N VAL A 397 -14.66 19.89 12.31
CA VAL A 397 -16.01 19.31 12.35
C VAL A 397 -16.99 20.24 13.08
N THR A 398 -16.59 20.87 14.18
CA THR A 398 -17.44 21.88 14.84
C THR A 398 -17.68 23.11 13.96
N ALA A 399 -16.68 23.56 13.19
CA ALA A 399 -16.84 24.67 12.27
C ALA A 399 -17.81 24.35 11.12
N THR A 400 -17.75 23.16 10.52
CA THR A 400 -18.68 22.76 9.45
C THR A 400 -20.10 22.56 9.98
N ILE A 401 -20.28 21.97 11.17
CA ILE A 401 -21.60 21.86 11.82
C ILE A 401 -22.20 23.24 12.09
N LEU A 402 -21.41 24.20 12.57
CA LEU A 402 -21.88 25.56 12.84
C LEU A 402 -22.29 26.28 11.54
N ILE A 403 -21.51 26.13 10.45
CA ILE A 403 -21.85 26.68 9.13
C ILE A 403 -23.14 26.06 8.58
N ILE A 404 -23.31 24.73 8.68
CA ILE A 404 -24.54 24.03 8.26
C ILE A 404 -25.74 24.49 9.10
N GLY A 405 -25.58 24.60 10.41
CA GLY A 405 -26.63 25.11 11.32
C GLY A 405 -27.03 26.54 11.00
N GLY A 406 -26.06 27.43 10.74
CA GLY A 406 -26.30 28.81 10.33
C GLY A 406 -27.05 28.90 8.99
N LEU A 407 -26.58 28.20 7.95
CA LEU A 407 -27.22 28.16 6.64
C LEU A 407 -28.64 27.55 6.70
N SER A 408 -28.84 26.50 7.49
CA SER A 408 -30.15 25.89 7.72
C SER A 408 -31.11 26.85 8.42
N GLY A 409 -30.64 27.58 9.45
CA GLY A 409 -31.40 28.62 10.13
C GLY A 409 -31.83 29.75 9.19
N VAL A 410 -30.91 30.24 8.34
CA VAL A 410 -31.20 31.24 7.30
C VAL A 410 -32.23 30.72 6.29
N LEU A 411 -32.11 29.47 5.84
CA LEU A 411 -33.07 28.86 4.91
C LEU A 411 -34.47 28.73 5.53
N ILE A 412 -34.57 28.29 6.79
CA ILE A 412 -35.86 28.21 7.52
C ILE A 412 -36.48 29.61 7.68
N TYR A 413 -35.67 30.64 7.98
CA TYR A 413 -36.13 32.02 8.06
C TYR A 413 -36.67 32.52 6.71
N LEU A 414 -35.90 32.33 5.62
CA LEU A 414 -36.31 32.74 4.27
C LEU A 414 -37.59 32.03 3.81
N VAL A 415 -37.72 30.72 4.06
CA VAL A 415 -38.95 29.97 3.74
C VAL A 415 -40.14 30.50 4.53
N LYS A 416 -40.00 30.75 5.84
CA LYS A 416 -41.07 31.37 6.64
C LYS A 416 -41.46 32.75 6.11
N HIS A 417 -40.50 33.57 5.70
CA HIS A 417 -40.76 34.91 5.19
C HIS A 417 -41.44 34.89 3.81
N ILE A 418 -41.04 33.98 2.91
CA ILE A 418 -41.73 33.71 1.64
C ILE A 418 -43.18 33.27 1.87
N VAL A 419 -43.44 32.42 2.87
CA VAL A 419 -44.80 32.00 3.25
C VAL A 419 -45.60 33.19 3.78
N SER A 420 -45.01 34.05 4.63
CA SER A 420 -45.66 35.28 5.13
C SER A 420 -46.10 36.19 3.98
N LEU A 421 -45.16 36.57 3.11
CA LEU A 421 -45.41 37.46 1.96
C LEU A 421 -46.47 36.90 1.00
N ASN A 422 -46.51 35.57 0.81
CA ASN A 422 -47.52 34.94 -0.04
C ASN A 422 -48.90 34.88 0.64
N THR A 423 -48.95 34.70 1.96
CA THR A 423 -50.19 34.80 2.75
C THR A 423 -50.72 36.24 2.75
N GLU A 424 -49.86 37.23 2.95
CA GLU A 424 -50.17 38.66 2.86
C GLU A 424 -50.75 39.03 1.49
N LYS A 425 -50.11 38.58 0.40
CA LYS A 425 -50.61 38.72 -0.97
C LYS A 425 -52.01 38.11 -1.14
N MET A 426 -52.23 36.92 -0.58
CA MET A 426 -53.53 36.25 -0.64
C MET A 426 -54.61 37.00 0.17
N THR A 427 -54.26 37.57 1.32
CA THR A 427 -55.17 38.43 2.09
C THR A 427 -55.48 39.74 1.38
N MET A 428 -54.50 40.35 0.70
CA MET A 428 -54.71 41.55 -0.13
C MET A 428 -55.70 41.26 -1.28
N LEU A 429 -55.50 40.14 -1.98
CA LEU A 429 -56.36 39.74 -3.10
C LEU A 429 -57.78 39.39 -2.63
N LYS A 430 -57.93 38.73 -1.48
CA LYS A 430 -59.23 38.52 -0.83
C LYS A 430 -59.91 39.86 -0.47
N ALA A 431 -59.18 40.82 0.10
CA ALA A 431 -59.70 42.14 0.46
C ALA A 431 -60.14 42.94 -0.77
N ALA A 432 -59.36 42.89 -1.86
CA ALA A 432 -59.70 43.54 -3.13
C ALA A 432 -60.97 42.94 -3.76
N ILE A 433 -61.10 41.60 -3.77
CA ILE A 433 -62.30 40.90 -4.26
C ILE A 433 -63.52 41.21 -3.37
N LEU A 434 -63.35 41.21 -2.04
CA LEU A 434 -64.42 41.58 -1.09
C LEU A 434 -64.89 43.02 -1.34
N ALA A 435 -63.97 43.96 -1.51
CA ALA A 435 -64.31 45.33 -1.82
C ALA A 435 -65.01 45.48 -3.18
N GLU A 436 -64.62 44.69 -4.19
CA GLU A 436 -65.30 44.61 -5.47
C GLU A 436 -66.73 44.02 -5.37
N GLN A 437 -66.91 42.96 -4.59
CA GLN A 437 -68.23 42.37 -4.34
C GLN A 437 -69.15 43.32 -3.55
N ILE A 438 -68.62 44.00 -2.52
CA ILE A 438 -69.36 45.01 -1.77
C ILE A 438 -69.74 46.18 -2.68
N THR A 439 -68.79 46.72 -3.46
CA THR A 439 -69.06 47.85 -4.37
C THR A 439 -69.96 47.51 -5.56
N ASN A 440 -70.08 46.23 -5.94
CA ASN A 440 -71.02 45.77 -6.98
C ASN A 440 -72.38 45.32 -6.43
N SER A 441 -72.55 45.18 -5.11
CA SER A 441 -73.82 44.80 -4.46
C SER A 441 -74.60 45.99 -3.88
N LEU A 442 -74.04 47.20 -3.92
CA LEU A 442 -74.70 48.45 -3.57
C LEU A 442 -75.49 49.01 -4.77
N ASP A 443 -76.81 49.10 -4.63
CA ASP A 443 -77.74 49.62 -5.64
C ASP A 443 -77.71 51.16 -5.68
N CYS A 444 -76.67 51.74 -6.32
CA CYS A 444 -76.39 53.18 -6.37
C CYS A 444 -77.35 53.98 -7.28
N LYS A 445 -78.67 53.86 -7.09
CA LYS A 445 -79.72 54.52 -7.91
C LYS A 445 -79.84 56.05 -7.77
N ALA A 446 -78.95 56.70 -7.03
CA ALA A 446 -79.06 58.13 -6.68
C ALA A 446 -77.75 58.93 -6.81
N MET A 447 -76.72 58.39 -7.49
CA MET A 447 -75.43 59.05 -7.70
C MET A 447 -75.09 59.10 -9.19
N SER A 448 -74.34 60.11 -9.61
CA SER A 448 -73.83 60.20 -10.99
C SER A 448 -72.71 59.17 -11.24
N GLU A 449 -72.47 58.79 -12.49
CA GLU A 449 -71.49 57.75 -12.85
C GLU A 449 -70.06 58.08 -12.36
N GLN A 450 -69.72 59.38 -12.32
CA GLN A 450 -68.43 59.85 -11.83
C GLN A 450 -68.29 59.73 -10.30
N GLU A 451 -69.34 60.08 -9.55
CA GLU A 451 -69.40 59.87 -8.10
C GLU A 451 -69.39 58.37 -7.75
N ILE A 452 -70.04 57.53 -8.56
CA ILE A 452 -69.99 56.07 -8.40
C ILE A 452 -68.55 55.56 -8.58
N LEU A 453 -67.80 56.05 -9.57
CA LEU A 453 -66.40 55.65 -9.77
C LEU A 453 -65.49 56.09 -8.62
N GLU A 454 -65.60 57.33 -8.12
CA GLU A 454 -64.84 57.80 -6.97
C GLU A 454 -65.22 57.05 -5.68
N PHE A 455 -66.51 56.83 -5.43
CA PHE A 455 -67.00 56.06 -4.29
C PHE A 455 -66.50 54.61 -4.33
N LYS A 456 -66.48 53.97 -5.51
CA LYS A 456 -65.90 52.63 -5.69
C LYS A 456 -64.40 52.61 -5.39
N ARG A 457 -63.66 53.65 -5.80
CA ARG A 457 -62.21 53.77 -5.55
C ARG A 457 -61.90 53.98 -4.08
N ASP A 458 -62.56 54.94 -3.45
CA ASP A 458 -62.33 55.30 -2.04
C ASP A 458 -62.81 54.19 -1.08
N THR A 459 -63.90 53.49 -1.41
CA THR A 459 -64.35 52.30 -0.67
C THR A 459 -63.36 51.13 -0.80
N LYS A 460 -62.81 50.87 -2.01
CA LYS A 460 -61.75 49.88 -2.20
C LYS A 460 -60.50 50.22 -1.37
N ILE A 461 -60.06 51.47 -1.39
CA ILE A 461 -58.90 51.94 -0.61
C ILE A 461 -59.15 51.81 0.90
N LYS A 462 -60.31 52.26 1.41
CA LYS A 462 -60.64 52.18 2.84
C LYS A 462 -60.77 50.75 3.36
N LEU A 463 -61.38 49.84 2.60
CA LEU A 463 -61.47 48.43 2.98
C LEU A 463 -60.09 47.75 3.01
N ILE A 464 -59.24 48.00 2.00
CA ILE A 464 -57.86 47.52 2.00
C ILE A 464 -57.11 48.05 3.22
N MET A 465 -57.18 49.36 3.49
CA MET A 465 -56.48 49.99 4.60
C MET A 465 -56.96 49.50 5.98
N GLN A 466 -58.26 49.21 6.16
CA GLN A 466 -58.78 48.59 7.39
C GLN A 466 -58.37 47.14 7.58
N VAL A 467 -58.26 46.34 6.51
CA VAL A 467 -57.76 44.96 6.59
C VAL A 467 -56.28 44.93 6.99
N PHE A 468 -55.48 45.90 6.53
CA PHE A 468 -54.07 45.98 6.93
C PHE A 468 -53.85 46.59 8.33
N THR A 469 -54.55 47.65 8.72
CA THR A 469 -54.32 48.32 10.02
C THR A 469 -54.75 47.54 11.26
N LYS A 470 -55.48 46.42 11.12
CA LYS A 470 -55.92 45.58 12.24
C LYS A 470 -55.11 44.28 12.42
N ASN A 471 -54.31 43.89 11.42
CA ASN A 471 -53.53 42.65 11.44
C ASN A 471 -52.22 42.72 12.25
N ASP A 472 -51.77 43.92 12.62
CA ASP A 472 -50.62 44.10 13.55
C ASP A 472 -50.97 43.74 15.01
N THR A 473 -52.25 43.49 15.32
CA THR A 473 -52.71 43.08 16.65
C THR A 473 -53.35 41.68 16.63
N GLU A 474 -52.60 40.74 17.23
CA GLU A 474 -53.01 39.40 17.67
C GLU A 474 -53.29 38.32 16.59
N LEU A 475 -52.30 37.45 16.44
CA LEU A 475 -52.47 36.07 15.98
C LEU A 475 -53.49 35.32 16.86
N ASN A 476 -54.75 35.19 16.41
CA ASN A 476 -55.52 33.93 16.38
C ASN A 476 -57.00 34.12 15.95
N LYS A 477 -57.56 33.09 15.29
CA LYS A 477 -58.98 32.89 14.91
C LYS A 477 -59.50 33.61 13.66
N ASP A 478 -59.17 33.03 12.51
CA ASP A 478 -59.97 33.15 11.27
C ASP A 478 -61.41 32.67 11.50
N ASN A 479 -62.35 33.62 11.68
CA ASN A 479 -63.78 33.48 11.34
C ASN A 479 -64.61 34.76 11.61
N ASN A 480 -64.05 35.80 12.27
CA ASN A 480 -64.82 37.02 12.62
C ASN A 480 -64.87 38.11 11.53
N LEU A 481 -64.02 38.04 10.49
CA LEU A 481 -63.80 39.14 9.53
C LEU A 481 -65.07 39.51 8.74
N ILE A 482 -65.89 38.53 8.36
CA ILE A 482 -67.16 38.73 7.64
C ILE A 482 -68.20 39.41 8.54
N ILE A 483 -68.27 39.00 9.82
CA ILE A 483 -69.24 39.53 10.79
C ILE A 483 -68.87 40.97 11.20
N GLU A 484 -67.58 41.27 11.38
CA GLU A 484 -67.15 42.65 11.68
C GLU A 484 -67.28 43.61 10.49
N ALA A 485 -66.99 43.17 9.26
CA ALA A 485 -67.21 44.01 8.06
C ALA A 485 -68.69 44.40 7.89
N LEU A 486 -69.62 43.45 8.10
CA LEU A 486 -71.06 43.72 8.14
C LEU A 486 -71.45 44.66 9.31
N LYS A 487 -70.75 44.59 10.44
CA LYS A 487 -70.98 45.46 11.60
C LYS A 487 -70.52 46.91 11.35
N ALA A 488 -69.38 47.08 10.68
CA ALA A 488 -68.85 48.38 10.27
C ALA A 488 -69.73 49.06 9.21
N LEU A 489 -70.16 48.31 8.19
CA LEU A 489 -71.17 48.78 7.22
C LEU A 489 -72.45 49.25 7.92
N LYS A 490 -72.94 48.49 8.91
CA LYS A 490 -74.15 48.84 9.68
C LYS A 490 -73.98 50.07 10.59
N ALA A 491 -72.75 50.48 10.89
CA ALA A 491 -72.45 51.72 11.62
C ALA A 491 -72.31 52.95 10.71
N LEU A 492 -72.00 52.75 9.41
CA LEU A 492 -71.88 53.79 8.39
C LEU A 492 -73.22 54.28 7.83
N PHE A 493 -74.34 53.60 8.11
CA PHE A 493 -75.69 54.02 7.72
C PHE A 493 -76.51 54.52 8.92
N PRO A 494 -76.74 55.84 9.05
CA PRO A 494 -77.71 56.38 10.00
C PRO A 494 -79.13 55.90 9.66
N LYS A 495 -79.97 55.75 10.69
CA LYS A 495 -81.37 55.28 10.55
C LYS A 495 -82.24 56.26 9.73
N SER A 496 -82.42 55.98 8.45
CA SER A 496 -83.62 56.35 7.71
C SER A 496 -83.93 55.31 6.63
N ILE A 497 -85.20 54.97 6.46
CA ILE A 497 -85.73 53.99 5.48
C ILE A 497 -85.52 52.51 5.89
N GLN A 498 -86.36 52.05 6.83
CA GLN A 498 -86.71 50.63 7.00
C GLN A 498 -88.12 50.35 6.43
N ARG A 499 -88.27 49.21 5.73
CA ARG A 499 -89.46 48.50 5.15
C ARG A 499 -89.17 48.26 3.66
N THR A 500 -89.19 47.07 3.04
CA THR A 500 -89.54 45.67 3.37
C THR A 500 -88.83 44.77 2.32
N LYS A 501 -88.70 43.44 2.35
CA LYS A 501 -89.29 42.26 3.04
C LYS A 501 -88.17 41.17 3.15
N PRO A 502 -88.32 40.04 3.87
CA PRO A 502 -87.34 38.95 3.80
C PRO A 502 -87.51 38.13 2.50
N LEU A 503 -86.39 37.65 1.93
CA LEU A 503 -86.39 36.64 0.86
C LEU A 503 -85.70 35.36 1.37
N ILE A 504 -86.26 34.22 0.98
CA ILE A 504 -85.87 32.88 1.44
C ILE A 504 -84.65 32.40 0.64
N ILE A 505 -83.74 31.68 1.31
CA ILE A 505 -82.57 31.04 0.71
C ILE A 505 -82.94 29.61 0.29
N VAL A 506 -82.51 29.23 -0.92
CA VAL A 506 -82.17 27.86 -1.33
C VAL A 506 -80.73 27.90 -1.82
#